data_AF-A0A0M0X3X4-F1
#
_entry.id   AF-A0A0M0X3X4-F1
#
_cell.length_a   1.000
_cell.length_b   1.000
_cell.length_c   1.000
_cell.angle_alpha   90.00
_cell.angle_beta   90.00
_cell.angle_gamma   90.00
#
_symmetry.space_group_name_H-M   'P 1'
#
loop_
_entity.id
_entity.type
_entity.pdbx_description
1 polymer ?
#
loop_
_entity_poly.entity_id
_entity_poly.type
_entity_poly.pdbx_seq_one_letter_code
_entity_poly.pdbx_strand_id
1 'polypeptide(L)'
;MLLFSVFFLIVGIPCLLMGLSELDWKMIISGIICSGFALLLIKVKFDESEEDEKNRLKRITIKEERSKFLTERSLIDSQWVSDLNSTICAIDEQKEEVCFFYLDDNLKYTTSKKYTYEDILEVEVLVDGETITKTSRGSQLGGALLGGALAGGVGAVIGGLSGSTTSQEKIGSIQLKITVNDINNPVILLKIFNTSTPWDKNDEELKQYSDTAMEWQGLFAVIINNGDKKVEAKAETENNISDEIRKLHELLKEGILTKEEFNNQKQKLLMR
;
A
#
# COMPACT_ATOMS: atom_id res chain seq x y z
N MET A 1 -36.08 9.56 -28.57
CA MET A 1 -37.34 8.77 -28.63
C MET A 1 -38.03 8.68 -27.26
N LEU A 2 -37.33 8.34 -26.17
CA LEU A 2 -37.90 8.29 -24.80
C LEU A 2 -38.53 9.61 -24.29
N LEU A 3 -37.98 10.75 -24.71
CA LEU A 3 -38.47 12.09 -24.32
C LEU A 3 -39.90 12.37 -24.80
N PHE A 4 -40.19 11.98 -26.04
CA PHE A 4 -41.50 12.19 -26.66
C PHE A 4 -42.55 11.27 -26.02
N SER A 5 -42.19 10.02 -25.70
CA SER A 5 -43.11 9.06 -25.11
C SER A 5 -43.47 9.38 -23.65
N VAL A 6 -42.51 9.83 -22.83
CA VAL A 6 -42.78 10.20 -21.43
C VAL A 6 -43.62 11.48 -21.34
N PHE A 7 -43.33 12.48 -22.17
CA PHE A 7 -44.14 13.70 -22.25
C PHE A 7 -45.58 13.40 -22.72
N PHE A 8 -45.73 12.53 -23.73
CA PHE A 8 -47.04 12.13 -24.23
C PHE A 8 -47.85 11.34 -23.20
N LEU A 9 -47.20 10.50 -22.38
CA LEU A 9 -47.86 9.76 -21.30
C LEU A 9 -48.31 10.65 -20.13
N ILE A 10 -47.46 11.60 -19.71
CA ILE A 10 -47.72 12.45 -18.52
C ILE A 10 -48.63 13.63 -18.84
N VAL A 11 -48.51 14.21 -20.04
CA VAL A 11 -49.24 15.44 -20.43
C VAL A 11 -50.23 15.15 -21.56
N GLY A 12 -49.83 14.37 -22.55
CA GLY A 12 -50.67 14.08 -23.73
C GLY A 12 -51.92 13.27 -23.42
N ILE A 13 -51.81 12.19 -22.63
CA ILE A 13 -52.96 11.33 -22.28
C ILE A 13 -53.97 12.05 -21.38
N PRO A 14 -53.58 12.76 -20.31
CA PRO A 14 -54.52 13.54 -19.52
C PRO A 14 -55.19 14.69 -20.31
N CYS A 15 -54.45 15.37 -21.19
CA CYS A 15 -55.01 16.40 -22.09
C CYS A 15 -56.07 15.84 -23.05
N LEU A 16 -55.87 14.62 -23.55
CA LEU A 16 -56.84 13.94 -24.43
C LEU A 16 -58.12 13.53 -23.70
N LEU A 17 -58.02 13.19 -22.40
CA LEU A 17 -59.16 12.74 -21.59
C LEU A 17 -60.00 13.88 -20.99
N MET A 18 -59.40 15.04 -20.70
CA MET A 18 -60.09 16.14 -20.00
C MET A 18 -60.71 17.20 -20.92
N GLY A 19 -60.38 17.22 -22.22
CA GLY A 19 -60.83 18.27 -23.13
C GLY A 19 -60.12 19.60 -22.87
N LEU A 20 -59.69 20.28 -23.94
CA LEU A 20 -58.80 21.46 -23.87
C LEU A 20 -59.37 22.68 -23.11
N SER A 21 -60.67 22.70 -22.78
CA SER A 21 -61.34 23.85 -22.17
C SER A 21 -61.27 23.93 -20.64
N GLU A 22 -60.83 22.87 -19.94
CA GLU A 22 -60.79 22.84 -18.46
C GLU A 22 -59.37 22.79 -17.87
N LEU A 23 -58.34 22.94 -18.70
CA LEU A 23 -56.96 22.77 -18.27
C LEU A 23 -56.44 24.03 -17.54
N ASP A 24 -56.33 23.97 -16.21
CA ASP A 24 -55.71 25.03 -15.40
C ASP A 24 -54.24 25.21 -15.81
N TRP A 25 -53.85 26.44 -16.18
CA TRP A 25 -52.47 26.83 -16.52
C TRP A 25 -51.44 26.39 -15.47
N LYS A 26 -51.85 26.25 -14.20
CA LYS A 26 -51.01 25.70 -13.12
C LYS A 26 -50.62 24.23 -13.35
N MET A 27 -51.50 23.40 -13.92
CA MET A 27 -51.20 22.01 -14.26
C MET A 27 -50.20 21.89 -15.42
N ILE A 28 -50.26 22.80 -16.40
CA ILE A 28 -49.30 22.86 -17.50
C ILE A 28 -47.91 23.20 -16.94
N ILE A 29 -47.83 24.20 -16.07
CA ILE A 29 -46.58 24.61 -15.42
C ILE A 29 -46.01 23.46 -14.58
N SER A 30 -46.83 22.76 -13.78
CA SER A 30 -46.35 21.61 -13.00
C SER A 30 -45.85 20.47 -13.88
N GLY A 31 -46.53 20.19 -15.00
CA GLY A 31 -46.09 19.18 -15.97
C GLY A 31 -44.73 19.48 -16.59
N ILE A 32 -44.47 20.74 -16.93
CA ILE A 32 -43.17 21.19 -17.45
C ILE A 32 -42.08 21.05 -16.38
N ILE A 33 -42.36 21.47 -15.14
CA ILE A 33 -41.41 21.34 -14.02
C ILE A 33 -41.07 19.87 -13.76
N CYS A 34 -42.08 18.98 -13.71
CA CYS A 34 -41.87 17.55 -13.53
C CYS A 34 -41.07 16.93 -14.68
N SER A 35 -41.33 17.34 -15.93
CA SER A 35 -40.58 16.88 -17.09
C SER A 35 -39.11 17.35 -17.04
N GLY A 36 -38.87 18.62 -16.69
CA GLY A 36 -37.51 19.15 -16.50
C GLY A 36 -36.74 18.43 -15.40
N PHE A 37 -37.41 18.13 -14.27
CA PHE A 37 -36.81 17.36 -13.18
C PHE A 37 -36.49 15.92 -13.59
N ALA A 38 -37.39 15.25 -14.33
CA ALA A 38 -37.15 13.91 -14.86
C ALA A 38 -35.94 13.87 -15.81
N LEU A 39 -35.78 14.89 -16.67
CA LEU A 39 -34.61 15.02 -17.54
C LEU A 39 -33.31 15.20 -16.76
N LEU A 40 -33.35 15.99 -15.68
CA LEU A 40 -32.19 16.17 -14.80
C LEU A 40 -31.78 14.85 -14.15
N LEU A 41 -32.75 14.06 -13.63
CA LEU A 41 -32.47 12.74 -13.07
C LEU A 41 -31.90 11.76 -14.10
N ILE A 42 -32.41 11.78 -15.33
CA ILE A 42 -31.89 10.95 -16.43
C ILE A 42 -30.45 11.35 -16.76
N LYS A 43 -30.16 12.65 -16.82
CA LYS A 43 -28.80 13.15 -17.09
C LYS A 43 -27.83 12.73 -15.99
N VAL A 44 -28.20 12.88 -14.71
CA VAL A 44 -27.38 12.44 -13.57
C VAL A 44 -27.04 10.95 -13.66
N LYS A 45 -28.02 10.09 -13.96
CA LYS A 45 -27.79 8.65 -14.11
C LYS A 45 -26.92 8.31 -15.32
N PHE A 46 -27.06 9.06 -16.41
CA PHE A 46 -26.24 8.85 -17.60
C PHE A 46 -24.78 9.25 -17.35
N ASP A 47 -24.55 10.40 -16.71
CA ASP A 47 -23.22 10.87 -16.34
C ASP A 47 -22.54 9.90 -15.34
N GLU A 48 -23.28 9.37 -14.36
CA GLU A 48 -22.79 8.33 -13.43
C GLU A 48 -22.39 7.04 -14.17
N SER A 49 -23.20 6.60 -15.12
CA SER A 49 -22.91 5.41 -15.93
C SER A 49 -21.69 5.57 -16.84
N GLU A 50 -21.44 6.76 -17.41
CA GLU A 50 -20.24 7.01 -18.22
C GLU A 50 -18.97 6.98 -17.35
N GLU A 51 -19.03 7.56 -16.15
CA GLU A 51 -17.92 7.56 -15.21
C GLU A 51 -17.58 6.15 -14.70
N ASP A 52 -18.59 5.32 -14.44
CA ASP A 52 -18.43 3.92 -14.07
C ASP A 52 -17.73 3.11 -15.17
N GLU A 53 -18.13 3.28 -16.43
CA GLU A 53 -17.51 2.57 -17.55
C GLU A 53 -16.06 3.01 -17.78
N LYS A 54 -15.78 4.31 -17.65
CA LYS A 54 -14.40 4.84 -17.70
C LYS A 54 -13.54 4.25 -16.59
N ASN A 55 -14.04 4.17 -15.37
CA ASN A 55 -13.35 3.56 -14.23
C ASN A 55 -13.11 2.06 -14.44
N ARG A 56 -14.06 1.36 -15.06
CA ARG A 56 -13.92 -0.05 -15.42
C ARG A 56 -12.82 -0.27 -16.46
N LEU A 57 -12.80 0.51 -17.54
CA LEU A 57 -11.75 0.43 -18.57
C LEU A 57 -10.37 0.71 -17.98
N LYS A 58 -10.27 1.74 -17.12
CA LYS A 58 -9.03 2.05 -16.41
C LYS A 58 -8.51 0.86 -15.60
N ARG A 59 -9.39 0.15 -14.87
CA ARG A 59 -9.02 -1.05 -14.11
C ARG A 59 -8.52 -2.19 -15.00
N ILE A 60 -9.11 -2.38 -16.18
CA ILE A 60 -8.69 -3.41 -17.15
C ILE A 60 -7.29 -3.08 -17.68
N THR A 61 -7.07 -1.85 -18.16
CA THR A 61 -5.77 -1.40 -18.67
C THR A 61 -4.67 -1.56 -17.63
N ILE A 62 -4.93 -1.20 -16.37
CA ILE A 62 -3.94 -1.35 -15.29
C ILE A 62 -3.61 -2.84 -15.05
N LYS A 63 -4.60 -3.74 -15.08
CA LYS A 63 -4.38 -5.18 -14.92
C LYS A 63 -3.52 -5.75 -16.06
N GLU A 64 -3.76 -5.32 -17.29
CA GLU A 64 -2.96 -5.71 -18.46
C GLU A 64 -1.53 -5.20 -18.35
N GLU A 65 -1.34 -3.91 -18.10
CA GLU A 65 -0.01 -3.30 -17.95
C GLU A 65 0.78 -3.95 -16.81
N ARG A 66 0.13 -4.26 -15.69
CA ARG A 66 0.74 -5.02 -14.58
C ARG A 66 1.29 -6.35 -15.07
N SER A 67 0.48 -7.14 -15.78
CA SER A 67 0.89 -8.47 -16.25
C SER A 67 2.11 -8.38 -17.16
N LYS A 68 2.12 -7.37 -18.04
CA LYS A 68 3.24 -7.08 -18.93
C LYS A 68 4.49 -6.66 -18.15
N PHE A 69 4.35 -5.72 -17.22
CA PHE A 69 5.44 -5.17 -16.42
C PHE A 69 6.16 -6.24 -15.59
N LEU A 70 5.39 -7.11 -14.92
CA LEU A 70 5.94 -8.20 -14.11
C LEU A 70 6.68 -9.22 -14.97
N THR A 71 6.14 -9.55 -16.16
CA THR A 71 6.77 -10.48 -17.10
C THR A 71 8.09 -9.92 -17.66
N GLU A 72 8.13 -8.64 -18.05
CA GLU A 72 9.32 -8.01 -18.64
C GLU A 72 10.51 -7.93 -17.69
N ARG A 73 10.26 -7.79 -16.38
CA ARG A 73 11.33 -7.57 -15.39
C ARG A 73 11.82 -8.81 -14.66
N SER A 74 11.25 -9.98 -14.93
CA SER A 74 11.63 -11.23 -14.26
C SER A 74 11.66 -11.10 -12.72
N LEU A 75 10.71 -10.35 -12.16
CA LEU A 75 10.53 -10.19 -10.71
C LEU A 75 9.75 -11.42 -10.21
N ILE A 76 10.44 -12.43 -9.65
CA ILE A 76 9.82 -13.74 -9.37
C ILE A 76 9.91 -14.16 -7.89
N ASP A 77 10.80 -13.60 -7.07
CA ASP A 77 11.01 -14.12 -5.70
C ASP A 77 9.82 -13.83 -4.77
N SER A 78 9.39 -12.57 -4.63
CA SER A 78 8.16 -12.20 -3.90
C SER A 78 7.62 -10.85 -4.37
N GLN A 79 6.31 -10.75 -4.62
CA GLN A 79 5.68 -9.51 -5.08
C GLN A 79 4.31 -9.28 -4.45
N TRP A 80 4.07 -8.04 -4.04
CA TRP A 80 2.76 -7.52 -3.70
C TRP A 80 2.29 -6.57 -4.79
N VAL A 81 0.99 -6.59 -5.00
CA VAL A 81 0.32 -5.57 -5.79
C VAL A 81 -0.81 -5.02 -4.94
N SER A 82 -0.86 -3.69 -4.81
CA SER A 82 -1.99 -3.03 -4.19
C SER A 82 -3.29 -3.46 -4.82
N ASP A 83 -4.35 -3.62 -4.03
CA ASP A 83 -5.67 -3.94 -4.59
C ASP A 83 -6.19 -2.81 -5.49
N LEU A 84 -5.71 -1.58 -5.26
CA LEU A 84 -5.95 -0.44 -6.13
C LEU A 84 -5.08 -0.44 -7.40
N ASN A 85 -4.16 -1.41 -7.53
CA ASN A 85 -3.16 -1.57 -8.58
C ASN A 85 -2.38 -0.27 -8.88
N SER A 86 -2.22 0.59 -7.87
CA SER A 86 -1.47 1.85 -8.01
C SER A 86 0.02 1.70 -7.69
N THR A 87 0.35 0.66 -6.92
CA THR A 87 1.71 0.42 -6.41
C THR A 87 2.01 -1.07 -6.43
N ILE A 88 3.18 -1.42 -6.94
CA ILE A 88 3.75 -2.77 -6.87
C ILE A 88 4.93 -2.68 -5.91
N CYS A 89 4.98 -3.59 -4.94
CA CYS A 89 6.14 -3.80 -4.08
C CYS A 89 6.75 -5.16 -4.44
N ALA A 90 8.00 -5.17 -4.90
CA ALA A 90 8.73 -6.38 -5.23
C ALA A 90 9.93 -6.53 -4.31
N ILE A 91 10.21 -7.74 -3.87
CA ILE A 91 11.36 -8.08 -3.03
C ILE A 91 12.29 -8.95 -3.85
N ASP A 92 13.55 -8.52 -3.96
CA ASP A 92 14.65 -9.27 -4.57
C ASP A 92 15.47 -9.87 -3.43
N GLU A 93 15.24 -11.15 -3.14
CA GLU A 93 15.88 -11.83 -2.00
C GLU A 93 17.38 -12.01 -2.23
N GLN A 94 17.81 -12.20 -3.48
CA GLN A 94 19.21 -12.39 -3.82
C GLN A 94 20.03 -11.12 -3.65
N LYS A 95 19.44 -9.97 -4.00
CA LYS A 95 20.10 -8.66 -3.83
C LYS A 95 19.83 -8.02 -2.48
N GLU A 96 18.93 -8.58 -1.67
CA GLU A 96 18.45 -7.98 -0.43
C GLU A 96 17.89 -6.56 -0.65
N GLU A 97 17.07 -6.41 -1.69
CA GLU A 97 16.48 -5.13 -2.12
C GLU A 97 14.95 -5.20 -2.14
N VAL A 98 14.31 -4.11 -1.75
CA VAL A 98 12.86 -3.87 -1.92
C VAL A 98 12.68 -2.78 -2.98
N CYS A 99 11.86 -3.08 -3.98
CA CYS A 99 11.55 -2.20 -5.10
C CYS A 99 10.08 -1.77 -5.06
N PHE A 100 9.85 -0.47 -5.23
CA PHE A 100 8.49 0.09 -5.36
C PHE A 100 8.30 0.70 -6.75
N PHE A 101 7.22 0.32 -7.40
CA PHE A 101 6.82 0.83 -8.71
C PHE A 101 5.47 1.52 -8.60
N TYR A 102 5.35 2.67 -9.24
CA TYR A 102 4.16 3.51 -9.16
C TYR A 102 3.53 3.67 -10.54
N LEU A 103 2.21 3.63 -10.57
CA LEU A 103 1.45 3.91 -11.78
C LEU A 103 1.51 5.42 -12.09
N ASP A 104 1.90 5.78 -13.32
CA ASP A 104 1.92 7.15 -13.80
C ASP A 104 0.54 7.60 -14.35
N ASP A 105 0.46 8.87 -14.76
CA ASP A 105 -0.76 9.45 -15.35
C ASP A 105 -1.18 8.76 -16.65
N ASN A 106 -0.26 8.05 -17.32
CA ASN A 106 -0.52 7.29 -18.55
C ASN A 106 -0.87 5.82 -18.27
N LEU A 107 -1.12 5.45 -17.01
CA LEU A 107 -1.41 4.09 -16.57
C LEU A 107 -0.27 3.11 -16.84
N LYS A 108 0.97 3.59 -16.82
CA LYS A 108 2.18 2.78 -16.94
C LYS A 108 2.93 2.75 -15.62
N TYR A 109 3.47 1.59 -15.26
CA TYR A 109 4.36 1.52 -14.10
C TYR A 109 5.70 2.17 -14.45
N THR A 110 6.02 3.24 -13.73
CA THR A 110 7.26 3.99 -13.88
C THR A 110 8.01 4.08 -12.56
N THR A 111 9.24 4.61 -12.63
CA THR A 111 10.18 4.87 -11.54
C THR A 111 10.21 3.81 -10.45
N SER A 112 11.21 2.94 -10.52
CA SER A 112 11.58 2.06 -9.42
C SER A 112 12.35 2.84 -8.36
N LYS A 113 11.82 2.99 -7.16
CA LYS A 113 12.67 3.26 -6.00
C LYS A 113 13.12 1.95 -5.40
N LYS A 114 14.42 1.82 -5.24
CA LYS A 114 15.06 0.65 -4.65
C LYS A 114 15.61 1.02 -3.30
N TYR A 115 15.41 0.13 -2.34
CA TYR A 115 15.89 0.26 -0.98
C TYR A 115 16.56 -1.06 -0.63
N THR A 116 17.76 -1.01 -0.07
CA THR A 116 18.34 -2.21 0.53
C THR A 116 17.57 -2.57 1.80
N TYR A 117 17.74 -3.79 2.31
CA TYR A 117 17.15 -4.16 3.58
C TYR A 117 17.61 -3.27 4.75
N GLU A 118 18.79 -2.66 4.68
CA GLU A 118 19.31 -1.68 5.66
C GLU A 118 18.53 -0.35 5.62
N ASP A 119 17.99 0.00 4.46
CA ASP A 119 17.22 1.24 4.27
C ASP A 119 15.78 1.15 4.79
N ILE A 120 15.25 -0.06 5.01
CA ILE A 120 13.91 -0.24 5.57
C ILE A 120 13.98 -0.06 7.08
N LEU A 121 13.32 0.97 7.63
CA LEU A 121 13.43 1.34 9.04
C LEU A 121 12.27 0.82 9.88
N GLU A 122 11.07 0.81 9.32
CA GLU A 122 9.87 0.48 10.07
C GLU A 122 8.73 0.08 9.14
N VAL A 123 7.85 -0.78 9.64
CA VAL A 123 6.61 -1.16 8.99
C VAL A 123 5.45 -1.14 9.99
N GLU A 124 4.35 -0.52 9.61
CA GLU A 124 3.12 -0.40 10.39
C GLU A 124 1.91 -0.89 9.59
N VAL A 125 1.04 -1.68 10.23
CA VAL A 125 -0.31 -1.94 9.72
C VAL A 125 -1.23 -0.86 10.28
N LEU A 126 -1.83 -0.09 9.37
CA LEU A 126 -2.81 0.95 9.69
C LEU A 126 -4.22 0.46 9.34
N VAL A 127 -5.17 0.69 10.24
CA VAL A 127 -6.59 0.49 10.00
C VAL A 127 -7.32 1.79 10.29
N ASP A 128 -7.96 2.36 9.28
CA ASP A 128 -8.59 3.69 9.35
C ASP A 128 -7.66 4.79 9.92
N GLY A 129 -6.37 4.68 9.60
CA GLY A 129 -5.32 5.61 10.01
C GLY A 129 -4.70 5.32 11.38
N GLU A 130 -5.23 4.35 12.14
CA GLU A 130 -4.69 3.95 13.44
C GLU A 130 -3.68 2.81 13.28
N THR A 131 -2.50 2.94 13.92
CA THR A 131 -1.50 1.87 13.94
C THR A 131 -1.97 0.73 14.83
N ILE A 132 -2.18 -0.44 14.23
CA ILE A 132 -2.61 -1.65 14.93
C ILE A 132 -1.40 -2.54 15.27
N THR A 133 -0.45 -2.64 14.34
CA THR A 133 0.79 -3.40 14.51
C THR A 133 1.97 -2.60 13.98
N LYS A 134 3.13 -2.72 14.63
CA LYS A 134 4.34 -1.97 14.28
C LYS A 134 5.58 -2.81 14.52
N THR A 135 6.51 -2.76 13.56
CA THR A 135 7.86 -3.30 13.67
C THR A 135 8.83 -2.21 13.27
N SER A 136 9.81 -1.93 14.12
CA SER A 136 10.86 -0.94 13.85
C SER A 136 12.22 -1.58 13.99
N ARG A 137 13.20 -1.02 13.27
CA ARG A 137 14.61 -1.35 13.37
C ARG A 137 15.11 -1.28 14.81
N GLY A 138 15.90 -2.25 15.23
CA GLY A 138 16.44 -2.33 16.60
C GLY A 138 15.38 -2.58 17.69
N SER A 139 14.12 -2.83 17.32
CA SER A 139 13.07 -3.13 18.30
C SER A 139 13.08 -4.61 18.68
N GLN A 140 13.15 -4.89 19.99
CA GLN A 140 12.97 -6.24 20.53
C GLN A 140 11.59 -6.83 20.21
N LEU A 141 10.59 -5.98 19.89
CA LEU A 141 9.25 -6.40 19.46
C LEU A 141 9.25 -7.10 18.09
N GLY A 142 10.23 -6.80 17.22
CA GLY A 142 10.38 -7.49 15.93
C GLY A 142 10.64 -8.99 16.10
N GLY A 143 11.39 -9.37 17.14
CA GLY A 143 11.64 -10.77 17.49
C GLY A 143 10.40 -11.54 17.97
N ALA A 144 9.46 -10.85 18.65
CA ALA A 144 8.21 -11.46 19.12
C ALA A 144 7.22 -11.72 17.97
N LEU A 145 7.19 -10.83 16.97
CA LEU A 145 6.40 -11.00 15.75
C LEU A 145 6.91 -12.16 14.89
N LEU A 146 8.23 -12.32 14.80
CA LEU A 146 8.88 -13.46 14.15
C LEU A 146 8.74 -14.79 14.93
N GLY A 147 8.52 -14.70 16.25
CA GLY A 147 8.43 -15.84 17.18
C GLY A 147 7.05 -16.47 17.35
N GLY A 148 6.06 -16.13 16.50
CA GLY A 148 4.74 -16.79 16.49
C GLY A 148 3.62 -16.08 17.26
N ALA A 149 3.79 -14.80 17.64
CA ALA A 149 2.76 -14.04 18.35
C ALA A 149 1.64 -13.46 17.45
N LEU A 150 1.65 -13.70 16.14
CA LEU A 150 0.58 -13.29 15.21
C LEU A 150 -0.60 -14.29 15.19
N ALA A 151 -0.99 -14.80 16.37
CA ALA A 151 -2.09 -15.74 16.50
C ALA A 151 -3.45 -15.02 16.44
N GLY A 152 -3.85 -14.64 15.23
CA GLY A 152 -5.12 -13.99 14.92
C GLY A 152 -4.88 -12.73 14.08
N GLY A 153 -5.41 -12.71 12.85
CA GLY A 153 -5.25 -11.59 11.92
C GLY A 153 -5.75 -10.25 12.47
N VAL A 154 -5.77 -9.21 11.63
CA VAL A 154 -6.15 -7.83 12.03
C VAL A 154 -7.43 -7.80 12.91
N GLY A 155 -8.45 -8.60 12.59
CA GLY A 155 -9.70 -8.66 13.35
C GLY A 155 -9.56 -9.16 14.81
N ALA A 156 -8.61 -10.05 15.10
CA ALA A 156 -8.33 -10.49 16.48
C ALA A 156 -7.55 -9.42 17.25
N VAL A 157 -6.63 -8.70 16.58
CA VAL A 157 -5.86 -7.61 17.18
C VAL A 157 -6.79 -6.44 17.52
N ILE A 158 -7.62 -6.01 16.58
CA ILE A 158 -8.66 -4.99 16.79
C ILE A 158 -9.68 -5.45 17.84
N GLY A 159 -10.14 -6.70 17.77
CA GLY A 159 -11.10 -7.28 18.71
C GLY A 159 -10.58 -7.41 20.14
N GLY A 160 -9.28 -7.71 20.31
CA GLY A 160 -8.61 -7.82 21.60
C GLY A 160 -8.26 -6.47 22.25
N LEU A 161 -7.92 -5.46 21.44
CA LEU A 161 -7.69 -4.08 21.90
C LEU A 161 -8.99 -3.36 22.31
N SER A 162 -10.13 -3.79 21.77
CA SER A 162 -11.46 -3.19 21.99
C SER A 162 -12.04 -3.38 23.41
N GLY A 163 -11.29 -3.89 24.38
CA GLY A 163 -11.76 -4.09 25.76
C GLY A 163 -12.12 -2.81 26.53
N SER A 164 -11.79 -1.61 26.03
CA SER A 164 -12.04 -0.36 26.80
C SER A 164 -12.48 0.91 26.06
N THR A 165 -12.45 0.99 24.72
CA THR A 165 -12.94 2.19 24.01
C THR A 165 -13.46 1.83 22.62
N THR A 166 -14.71 2.22 22.34
CA THR A 166 -15.47 2.14 21.08
C THR A 166 -14.91 1.16 20.02
N SER A 167 -15.41 -0.08 20.03
CA SER A 167 -15.22 -1.07 18.96
C SER A 167 -15.44 -0.41 17.60
N GLN A 168 -14.39 -0.26 16.78
CA GLN A 168 -14.59 0.01 15.36
C GLN A 168 -15.27 -1.21 14.74
N GLU A 169 -16.59 -1.17 14.63
CA GLU A 169 -17.40 -2.25 14.03
C GLU A 169 -17.27 -2.28 12.51
N LYS A 170 -16.85 -1.16 11.91
CA LYS A 170 -16.68 -1.02 10.47
C LYS A 170 -15.29 -0.53 10.14
N ILE A 171 -14.76 -1.05 9.04
CA ILE A 171 -13.42 -0.74 8.53
C ILE A 171 -13.55 -0.13 7.14
N GLY A 172 -13.00 1.06 6.95
CA GLY A 172 -12.95 1.75 5.66
C GLY A 172 -11.66 1.49 4.88
N SER A 173 -10.57 1.21 5.59
CA SER A 173 -9.24 1.10 4.99
C SER A 173 -8.27 0.24 5.79
N ILE A 174 -7.41 -0.48 5.07
CA ILE A 174 -6.27 -1.23 5.62
C ILE A 174 -5.04 -0.87 4.78
N GLN A 175 -3.97 -0.43 5.42
CA GLN A 175 -2.77 0.05 4.75
C GLN A 175 -1.52 -0.48 5.43
N LEU A 176 -0.46 -0.69 4.65
CA LEU A 176 0.88 -0.92 5.16
C LEU A 176 1.71 0.35 4.97
N LYS A 177 2.19 0.93 6.06
CA LYS A 177 3.04 2.11 6.06
C LYS A 177 4.47 1.67 6.32
N ILE A 178 5.34 1.93 5.35
CA ILE A 178 6.75 1.58 5.41
C ILE A 178 7.55 2.87 5.53
N THR A 179 8.39 2.96 6.56
CA THR A 179 9.33 4.06 6.73
C THR A 179 10.70 3.62 6.22
N VAL A 180 11.32 4.45 5.38
CA VAL A 180 12.61 4.18 4.74
C VAL A 180 13.61 5.31 4.98
N ASN A 181 14.90 4.98 4.88
CA ASN A 181 16.00 5.93 4.99
C ASN A 181 16.17 6.78 3.70
N ASP A 182 15.17 7.59 3.36
CA ASP A 182 15.22 8.55 2.25
C ASP A 182 14.62 9.88 2.69
N ILE A 183 15.45 10.92 2.80
CA ILE A 183 15.04 12.26 3.24
C ILE A 183 13.94 12.84 2.36
N ASN A 184 13.95 12.53 1.06
CA ASN A 184 13.00 13.11 0.12
C ASN A 184 11.66 12.38 0.17
N ASN A 185 11.67 11.08 0.44
CA ASN A 185 10.46 10.23 0.43
C ASN A 185 10.55 9.16 1.52
N PRO A 186 10.48 9.56 2.80
CA PRO A 186 10.73 8.66 3.92
C PRO A 186 9.58 7.71 4.20
N VAL A 187 8.41 7.92 3.60
CA VAL A 187 7.19 7.15 3.89
C VAL A 187 6.59 6.63 2.59
N ILE A 188 6.34 5.32 2.57
CA ILE A 188 5.67 4.61 1.48
C ILE A 188 4.39 4.00 2.04
N LEU A 189 3.25 4.37 1.44
CA LEU A 189 1.94 3.86 1.82
C LEU A 189 1.44 2.87 0.78
N LEU A 190 1.33 1.61 1.17
CA LEU A 190 0.76 0.54 0.39
C LEU A 190 -0.71 0.36 0.79
N LYS A 191 -1.62 0.71 -0.11
CA LYS A 191 -3.07 0.57 0.12
C LYS A 191 -3.50 -0.86 -0.17
N ILE A 192 -3.83 -1.61 0.87
CA ILE A 192 -4.38 -2.95 0.74
C ILE A 192 -5.87 -2.76 0.48
N PHE A 193 -6.64 -2.44 1.50
CA PHE A 193 -8.07 -2.18 1.36
C PHE A 193 -8.39 -0.68 1.43
N ASN A 194 -9.32 -0.23 0.60
CA ASN A 194 -9.89 1.12 0.69
C ASN A 194 -11.27 1.17 0.04
N THR A 195 -12.29 1.55 0.80
CA THR A 195 -13.68 1.64 0.34
C THR A 195 -14.33 2.94 0.77
N SER A 196 -15.25 3.45 -0.05
CA SER A 196 -16.12 4.58 0.30
C SER A 196 -17.27 4.17 1.22
N THR A 197 -17.63 2.89 1.24
CA THR A 197 -18.66 2.31 2.11
C THR A 197 -17.99 1.32 3.07
N PRO A 198 -17.68 1.70 4.33
CA PRO A 198 -16.99 0.83 5.29
C PRO A 198 -17.69 -0.51 5.51
N TRP A 199 -16.90 -1.58 5.55
CA TRP A 199 -17.38 -2.96 5.68
C TRP A 199 -17.41 -3.39 7.14
N ASP A 200 -18.26 -4.37 7.47
CA ASP A 200 -18.27 -4.96 8.81
C ASP A 200 -16.91 -5.61 9.10
N LYS A 201 -16.39 -5.44 10.32
CA LYS A 201 -15.09 -6.02 10.71
C LYS A 201 -15.04 -7.55 10.62
N ASN A 202 -16.20 -8.22 10.64
CA ASN A 202 -16.32 -9.68 10.52
C ASN A 202 -16.62 -10.13 9.08
N ASP A 203 -16.62 -9.22 8.11
CA ASP A 203 -16.80 -9.56 6.71
C ASP A 203 -15.68 -10.51 6.24
N GLU A 204 -16.07 -11.59 5.54
CA GLU A 204 -15.14 -12.66 5.15
C GLU A 204 -14.15 -12.20 4.08
N GLU A 205 -14.55 -11.28 3.18
CA GLU A 205 -13.67 -10.71 2.17
C GLU A 205 -12.70 -9.71 2.81
N LEU A 206 -13.17 -8.92 3.80
CA LEU A 206 -12.30 -8.05 4.60
C LEU A 206 -11.20 -8.83 5.34
N LYS A 207 -11.50 -10.05 5.78
CA LYS A 207 -10.52 -10.93 6.41
C LYS A 207 -9.35 -11.25 5.49
N GLN A 208 -9.57 -11.41 4.19
CA GLN A 208 -8.49 -11.70 3.23
C GLN A 208 -7.51 -10.52 3.11
N TYR A 209 -8.02 -9.29 3.07
CA TYR A 209 -7.19 -8.08 3.10
C TYR A 209 -6.42 -7.95 4.41
N SER A 210 -7.07 -8.30 5.52
CA SER A 210 -6.47 -8.31 6.85
C SER A 210 -5.32 -9.32 6.96
N ASP A 211 -5.53 -10.54 6.47
CA ASP A 211 -4.53 -11.61 6.46
C ASP A 211 -3.35 -11.21 5.56
N THR A 212 -3.63 -10.65 4.38
CA THR A 212 -2.60 -10.07 3.48
C THR A 212 -1.77 -9.00 4.20
N ALA A 213 -2.39 -8.08 4.94
CA ALA A 213 -1.67 -7.05 5.67
C ALA A 213 -0.72 -7.63 6.71
N MET A 214 -1.13 -8.68 7.42
CA MET A 214 -0.32 -9.34 8.44
C MET A 214 0.79 -10.19 7.84
N GLU A 215 0.55 -10.86 6.72
CA GLU A 215 1.59 -11.57 5.96
C GLU A 215 2.70 -10.61 5.53
N TRP A 216 2.34 -9.47 4.93
CA TRP A 216 3.29 -8.46 4.50
C TRP A 216 3.99 -7.78 5.68
N GLN A 217 3.30 -7.53 6.78
CA GLN A 217 3.92 -7.07 8.03
C GLN A 217 4.99 -8.06 8.52
N GLY A 218 4.70 -9.36 8.49
CA GLY A 218 5.65 -10.40 8.86
C GLY A 218 6.86 -10.45 7.93
N LEU A 219 6.63 -10.34 6.62
CA LEU A 219 7.70 -10.29 5.62
C LEU A 219 8.63 -9.09 5.82
N PHE A 220 8.06 -7.90 6.03
CA PHE A 220 8.86 -6.70 6.33
C PHE A 220 9.56 -6.79 7.69
N ALA A 221 8.99 -7.49 8.68
CA ALA A 221 9.68 -7.77 9.93
C ALA A 221 10.93 -8.64 9.72
N VAL A 222 10.86 -9.64 8.83
CA VAL A 222 12.03 -10.45 8.41
C VAL A 222 13.08 -9.56 7.72
N ILE A 223 12.64 -8.72 6.78
CA ILE A 223 13.52 -7.80 6.05
C ILE A 223 14.27 -6.87 7.00
N ILE A 224 13.57 -6.23 7.94
CA ILE A 224 14.16 -5.33 8.94
C ILE A 224 15.20 -6.09 9.78
N ASN A 225 14.84 -7.28 10.29
CA ASN A 225 15.72 -8.11 11.11
C ASN A 225 16.98 -8.57 10.35
N ASN A 226 16.85 -8.90 9.06
CA ASN A 226 18.01 -9.25 8.22
C ASN A 226 18.91 -8.02 7.99
N GLY A 227 18.30 -6.85 7.77
CA GLY A 227 19.05 -5.59 7.73
C GLY A 227 19.82 -5.32 9.03
N ASP A 228 19.20 -5.56 10.20
CA ASP A 228 19.86 -5.38 11.50
C ASP A 228 21.07 -6.30 11.67
N LYS A 229 20.92 -7.59 11.39
CA LYS A 229 22.04 -8.54 11.44
C LYS A 229 23.20 -8.14 10.54
N LYS A 230 22.92 -7.55 9.37
CA LYS A 230 23.95 -7.10 8.43
C LYS A 230 24.70 -5.87 8.95
N VAL A 231 23.99 -4.93 9.58
CA VAL A 231 24.59 -3.77 10.25
C VAL A 231 25.46 -4.23 11.43
N GLU A 232 24.96 -5.16 12.26
CA GLU A 232 25.70 -5.74 13.38
C GLU A 232 26.97 -6.45 12.90
N ALA A 233 26.87 -7.30 11.87
CA ALA A 233 28.02 -8.01 11.30
C ALA A 233 29.09 -7.05 10.71
N LYS A 234 28.66 -5.96 10.05
CA LYS A 234 29.57 -4.91 9.57
C LYS A 234 30.28 -4.22 10.73
N ALA A 235 29.56 -3.84 11.78
CA ALA A 235 30.12 -3.19 12.96
C ALA A 235 31.11 -4.10 13.71
N GLU A 236 30.80 -5.39 13.86
CA GLU A 236 31.71 -6.37 14.46
C GLU A 236 33.00 -6.54 13.63
N THR A 237 32.88 -6.58 12.30
CA THR A 237 34.03 -6.69 11.40
C THR A 237 34.93 -5.44 11.48
N GLU A 238 34.35 -4.24 11.46
CA GLU A 238 35.10 -2.98 11.60
C GLU A 238 35.81 -2.87 12.95
N ASN A 239 35.14 -3.25 14.04
CA ASN A 239 35.75 -3.28 15.37
C ASN A 239 36.92 -4.27 15.44
N ASN A 240 36.76 -5.45 14.84
CA ASN A 240 37.83 -6.45 14.79
C ASN A 240 39.04 -5.96 13.99
N ILE A 241 38.83 -5.35 12.81
CA ILE A 241 39.91 -4.75 12.01
C ILE A 241 40.65 -3.67 12.81
N SER A 242 39.92 -2.81 13.53
CA SER A 242 40.53 -1.78 14.40
C SER A 242 41.39 -2.40 15.50
N ASP A 243 40.90 -3.45 16.16
CA ASP A 243 41.63 -4.17 17.19
C ASP A 243 42.88 -4.89 16.67
N GLU A 244 42.78 -5.52 15.49
CA GLU A 244 43.93 -6.15 14.81
C GLU A 244 45.00 -5.11 14.44
N ILE A 245 44.60 -3.93 13.94
CA ILE A 245 45.53 -2.82 13.65
C ILE A 245 46.21 -2.33 14.94
N ARG A 246 45.47 -2.25 16.06
CA ARG A 246 46.03 -1.85 17.36
C ARG A 246 47.09 -2.86 17.83
N LYS A 247 46.81 -4.16 17.76
CA LYS A 247 47.77 -5.23 18.09
C LYS A 247 49.01 -5.19 17.19
N LEU A 248 48.84 -4.99 15.88
CA LEU A 248 49.96 -4.81 14.95
C LEU A 248 50.85 -3.62 15.34
N HIS A 249 50.25 -2.53 15.83
CA HIS A 249 51.00 -1.35 16.25
C HIS A 249 51.78 -1.59 17.55
N GLU A 250 51.25 -2.40 18.48
CA GLU A 250 51.97 -2.82 19.70
C GLU A 250 53.20 -3.65 19.35
N LEU A 251 53.07 -4.63 18.45
CA LEU A 251 54.20 -5.45 17.98
C LEU A 251 55.31 -4.61 17.30
N LEU A 252 54.93 -3.54 16.59
CA LEU A 252 55.89 -2.58 16.04
C LEU A 252 56.61 -1.80 17.15
N LYS A 253 55.90 -1.37 18.20
CA LYS A 253 56.49 -0.65 19.35
C LYS A 253 57.44 -1.54 20.16
N GLU A 254 57.09 -2.82 20.30
CA GLU A 254 57.92 -3.82 20.98
C GLU A 254 59.14 -4.22 20.13
N GLY A 255 59.23 -3.76 18.88
CA GLY A 255 60.33 -4.07 17.97
C GLY A 255 60.28 -5.49 17.40
N ILE A 256 59.15 -6.20 17.58
CA ILE A 256 58.91 -7.53 17.02
C ILE A 256 58.69 -7.44 15.51
N LEU A 257 58.05 -6.37 15.04
CA LEU A 257 57.84 -6.09 13.62
C LEU A 257 58.69 -4.91 13.15
N THR A 258 59.15 -4.99 11.91
CA THR A 258 59.68 -3.82 11.20
C THR A 258 58.55 -2.91 10.70
N LYS A 259 58.87 -1.66 10.38
CA LYS A 259 57.90 -0.70 9.85
C LYS A 259 57.33 -1.11 8.49
N GLU A 260 58.13 -1.81 7.68
CA GLU A 260 57.70 -2.34 6.38
C GLU A 260 56.69 -3.49 6.55
N GLU A 261 56.98 -4.44 7.44
CA GLU A 261 56.09 -5.56 7.76
C GLU A 261 54.76 -5.06 8.35
N PHE A 262 54.80 -4.07 9.25
CA PHE A 262 53.60 -3.42 9.78
C PHE A 262 52.73 -2.82 8.67
N ASN A 263 53.33 -2.05 7.75
CA ASN A 263 52.59 -1.41 6.65
C ASN A 263 51.97 -2.43 5.70
N ASN A 264 52.72 -3.49 5.36
CA ASN A 264 52.23 -4.57 4.51
C ASN A 264 51.05 -5.32 5.14
N GLN A 265 51.11 -5.63 6.44
CA GLN A 265 50.00 -6.30 7.14
C GLN A 265 48.80 -5.38 7.34
N LYS A 266 49.02 -4.11 7.67
CA LYS A 266 47.94 -3.11 7.78
C LYS A 266 47.18 -2.97 6.45
N GLN A 267 47.87 -2.92 5.31
CA GLN A 267 47.18 -2.85 4.01
C GLN A 267 46.33 -4.09 3.72
N LYS A 268 46.84 -5.29 4.05
CA LYS A 268 46.06 -6.54 3.89
C LYS A 268 44.78 -6.53 4.72
N LEU A 269 44.85 -6.01 5.95
CA LEU A 269 43.67 -5.91 6.83
C LEU A 269 42.64 -4.88 6.34
N LEU A 270 43.10 -3.77 5.76
CA LEU A 270 42.21 -2.73 5.22
C LEU A 270 41.56 -3.11 3.87
N MET A 271 42.08 -4.14 3.20
CA MET A 271 41.55 -4.66 1.92
C MET A 271 40.68 -5.90 2.10
N ARG A 272 40.49 -6.36 3.33
CA ARG A 272 39.68 -7.53 3.68
C ARG A 272 38.20 -7.17 3.70
#